data_AF-A0A844TK99-F1
#
_entry.id   AF-A0A844TK99-F1
#
_cell.length_a   1.000
_cell.length_b   1.000
_cell.length_c   1.000
_cell.angle_alpha   90.00
_cell.angle_beta   90.00
_cell.angle_gamma   90.00
#
_symmetry.space_group_name_H-M   'P 1'
#
loop_
_entity.id
_entity.type
_entity.pdbx_description
1 polymer ?
#
loop_
_entity_poly.entity_id
_entity_poly.type
_entity_poly.pdbx_seq_one_letter_code
_entity_poly.pdbx_strand_id
1 'polypeptide(L)'
;MVANDQAPLAYFLDELPDGFDPSQAPNGAKEVAIARVRALDIPVWLGKRDQSGITPTQRSRDRYFIRIQVLEVRSGSAPVGKTYEIYFGEWGREMIYPLTPDQLARDYVVVMYSDPTDGKHRLVGFPVNSTQYRDWMTKRSEYWRSQYKK
;
A
#
# COMPACT_ATOMS: atom_id res chain seq x y z
N MET A 1 6.88 4.90 -26.06
CA MET A 1 6.67 4.79 -24.60
C MET A 1 5.83 3.54 -24.40
N VAL A 2 6.37 2.52 -23.73
CA VAL A 2 5.60 1.28 -23.48
C VAL A 2 4.59 1.62 -22.40
N ALA A 3 3.33 1.78 -22.77
CA ALA A 3 2.25 1.83 -21.80
C ALA A 3 2.32 0.49 -21.04
N ASN A 4 2.60 0.55 -19.75
CA ASN A 4 2.44 -0.63 -18.91
C ASN A 4 0.93 -0.89 -18.89
N ASP A 5 0.44 -1.80 -19.74
CA ASP A 5 -0.98 -2.21 -19.84
C ASP A 5 -1.51 -2.90 -18.57
N GLN A 6 -0.73 -2.88 -17.48
CA GLN A 6 -1.11 -3.46 -16.21
C GLN A 6 -1.91 -2.44 -15.39
N ALA A 7 -3.09 -2.88 -14.94
CA ALA A 7 -3.96 -2.10 -14.07
C ALA A 7 -3.18 -1.59 -12.83
N PRO A 8 -3.36 -0.31 -12.44
CA PRO A 8 -2.83 0.22 -11.20
C PRO A 8 -3.31 -0.56 -9.99
N LEU A 9 -2.52 -0.56 -8.92
CA LEU A 9 -2.83 -1.26 -7.67
C LEU A 9 -3.28 -0.28 -6.59
N ALA A 10 -4.42 -0.54 -5.97
CA ALA A 10 -4.82 0.09 -4.72
C ALA A 10 -4.47 -0.83 -3.54
N TYR A 11 -3.91 -0.26 -2.49
CA TYR A 11 -3.58 -0.98 -1.26
C TYR A 11 -4.47 -0.59 -0.07
N PHE A 12 -5.17 0.54 -0.21
CA PHE A 12 -6.09 1.10 0.75
C PHE A 12 -7.47 1.14 0.09
N LEU A 13 -8.39 0.32 0.58
CA LEU A 13 -9.71 0.15 0.01
C LEU A 13 -10.76 0.72 0.97
N ASP A 14 -11.83 1.32 0.45
CA ASP A 14 -12.95 1.72 1.30
C ASP A 14 -13.70 0.47 1.81
N GLU A 15 -13.82 -0.54 0.95
CA GLU A 15 -14.42 -1.85 1.24
C GLU A 15 -13.62 -2.98 0.56
N LEU A 16 -13.64 -4.18 1.13
CA LEU A 16 -12.97 -5.34 0.54
C LEU A 16 -13.78 -5.83 -0.67
N PRO A 17 -13.16 -6.14 -1.82
CA PRO A 17 -13.89 -6.71 -2.94
C PRO A 17 -14.53 -8.05 -2.56
N ASP A 18 -15.77 -8.24 -3.00
CA ASP A 18 -16.51 -9.48 -2.79
C ASP A 18 -15.73 -10.66 -3.37
N GLY A 19 -15.54 -11.70 -2.55
CA GLY A 19 -14.83 -12.92 -2.95
C GLY A 19 -13.31 -12.85 -2.87
N PHE A 20 -12.72 -11.86 -2.18
CA PHE A 20 -11.30 -11.94 -1.82
C PHE A 20 -11.06 -13.17 -0.93
N ASP A 21 -10.30 -14.12 -1.44
CA ASP A 21 -9.84 -15.28 -0.69
C ASP A 21 -8.43 -15.00 -0.13
N PRO A 22 -8.23 -15.01 1.20
CA PRO A 22 -6.90 -14.89 1.81
C PRO A 22 -5.88 -15.90 1.28
N SER A 23 -6.31 -17.03 0.71
CA SER A 23 -5.43 -17.99 0.03
C SER A 23 -4.74 -17.42 -1.22
N GLN A 24 -5.28 -16.34 -1.79
CA GLN A 24 -4.70 -15.59 -2.91
C GLN A 24 -3.60 -14.62 -2.49
N ALA A 25 -3.27 -14.55 -1.20
CA ALA A 25 -2.10 -13.82 -0.74
C ALA A 25 -0.82 -14.37 -1.43
N PRO A 26 0.23 -13.55 -1.61
CA PRO A 26 1.46 -13.98 -2.27
C PRO A 26 2.03 -15.28 -1.67
N ASN A 27 2.53 -16.17 -2.52
CA ASN A 27 3.03 -17.49 -2.10
C ASN A 27 3.98 -17.40 -0.90
N GLY A 28 3.63 -18.13 0.17
CA GLY A 28 4.40 -18.16 1.41
C GLY A 28 4.07 -17.04 2.40
N ALA A 29 3.11 -16.15 2.10
CA ALA A 29 2.61 -15.15 3.03
C ALA A 29 2.19 -15.80 4.36
N LYS A 30 2.75 -15.29 5.45
CA LYS A 30 2.38 -15.67 6.83
C LYS A 30 1.53 -14.57 7.44
N GLU A 31 0.78 -14.92 8.48
CA GLU A 31 0.05 -13.93 9.29
C GLU A 31 -0.81 -12.98 8.43
N VAL A 32 -1.50 -13.54 7.44
CA VAL A 32 -2.42 -12.75 6.60
C VAL A 32 -3.54 -12.23 7.49
N ALA A 33 -3.76 -10.92 7.46
CA ALA A 33 -4.79 -10.25 8.21
C ALA A 33 -5.53 -9.24 7.34
N ILE A 34 -6.85 -9.22 7.50
CA ILE A 34 -7.74 -8.21 6.91
C ILE A 34 -8.11 -7.27 8.03
N ALA A 35 -7.73 -6.01 7.91
CA ALA A 35 -7.88 -5.03 8.97
C ALA A 35 -8.46 -3.71 8.45
N ARG A 36 -9.26 -3.06 9.29
CA ARG A 36 -9.57 -1.65 9.14
C ARG A 36 -8.44 -0.86 9.78
N VAL A 37 -7.87 0.08 9.05
CA VAL A 37 -6.67 0.81 9.46
C VAL A 37 -6.82 2.28 9.12
N ARG A 38 -6.01 3.11 9.79
CA ARG A 38 -5.82 4.51 9.41
C ARG A 38 -4.36 4.73 9.03
N ALA A 39 -4.15 5.40 7.89
CA ALA A 39 -2.83 5.87 7.51
C ALA A 39 -2.43 7.05 8.42
N LEU A 40 -1.26 6.95 9.06
CA LEU A 40 -0.77 7.98 9.97
C LEU A 40 -0.02 9.10 9.26
N ASP A 41 0.53 8.80 8.08
CA ASP A 41 1.28 9.76 7.27
C ASP A 41 1.29 9.31 5.79
N ILE A 42 1.78 10.17 4.90
CA ILE A 42 2.02 9.82 3.49
C ILE A 42 3.12 8.75 3.36
N PRO A 43 3.11 7.93 2.28
CA PRO A 43 4.17 6.95 2.08
C PRO A 43 5.56 7.59 1.93
N VAL A 44 6.54 6.99 2.58
CA VAL A 44 7.95 7.38 2.51
C VAL A 44 8.65 6.59 1.42
N TRP A 45 9.29 7.28 0.49
CA TRP A 45 10.13 6.68 -0.55
C TRP A 45 11.50 6.28 0.00
N LEU A 46 11.88 5.02 -0.22
CA LEU A 46 13.13 4.41 0.23
C LEU A 46 14.21 4.36 -0.86
N GLY A 47 14.10 5.16 -1.93
CA GLY A 47 14.99 5.09 -3.09
C GLY A 47 16.49 5.16 -2.77
N LYS A 48 17.30 4.64 -3.73
CA LYS A 48 18.77 4.44 -3.71
C LYS A 48 19.49 5.09 -2.51
N ARG A 49 19.60 4.33 -1.41
CA ARG A 49 20.75 4.50 -0.51
C ARG A 49 22.03 4.35 -1.34
N ASP A 50 23.04 5.14 -1.00
CA ASP A 50 24.39 4.95 -1.51
C ASP A 50 24.75 3.46 -1.44
N GLN A 51 25.02 2.87 -2.60
CA GLN A 51 25.42 1.46 -2.74
C GLN A 51 26.95 1.33 -2.77
N SER A 52 27.71 2.39 -2.47
CA SER A 52 29.16 2.30 -2.34
C SER A 52 29.51 1.30 -1.23
N GLY A 53 29.81 0.06 -1.61
CA GLY A 53 30.20 -1.02 -0.71
C GLY A 53 29.20 -2.18 -0.57
N ILE A 54 28.01 -2.11 -1.16
CA ILE A 54 27.04 -3.22 -1.14
C ILE A 54 26.89 -3.78 -2.55
N THR A 55 27.18 -5.07 -2.71
CA THR A 55 27.08 -5.79 -3.99
C THR A 55 25.68 -5.61 -4.60
N PRO A 56 25.52 -5.28 -5.90
CA PRO A 56 24.23 -4.93 -6.52
C PRO A 56 23.19 -6.07 -6.61
N THR A 57 23.45 -7.21 -5.99
CA THR A 57 22.72 -8.47 -6.21
C THR A 57 21.33 -8.50 -5.58
N GLN A 58 21.01 -7.60 -4.64
CA GLN A 58 19.70 -7.58 -3.99
C GLN A 58 18.96 -6.28 -4.33
N ARG A 59 18.22 -6.30 -5.45
CA ARG A 59 17.23 -5.24 -5.73
C ARG A 59 16.26 -5.22 -4.55
N SER A 60 16.27 -4.13 -3.76
CA SER A 60 15.29 -3.94 -2.69
C SER A 60 13.90 -4.08 -3.28
N ARG A 61 13.17 -5.11 -2.84
CA ARG A 61 11.77 -5.33 -3.22
C ARG A 61 10.87 -4.20 -2.71
N ASP A 62 11.27 -3.58 -1.61
CA ASP A 62 10.53 -2.49 -1.00
C ASP A 62 11.08 -1.16 -1.46
N ARG A 63 10.19 -0.31 -1.97
CA ARG A 63 10.51 1.06 -2.36
C ARG A 63 9.75 2.11 -1.57
N TYR A 64 8.62 1.73 -0.98
CA TYR A 64 7.82 2.61 -0.16
C TYR A 64 7.41 1.86 1.10
N PHE A 65 7.26 2.60 2.19
CA PHE A 65 6.53 2.15 3.36
C PHE A 65 5.59 3.25 3.83
N ILE A 66 4.58 2.88 4.59
CA ILE A 66 3.63 3.79 5.22
C ILE A 66 3.38 3.32 6.65
N ARG A 67 3.14 4.27 7.54
CA ARG A 67 2.72 3.96 8.91
C ARG A 67 1.21 3.83 8.97
N ILE A 68 0.73 2.70 9.46
CA ILE A 68 -0.70 2.45 9.66
C ILE A 68 -0.97 2.12 11.12
N GLN A 69 -2.14 2.51 11.62
CA GLN A 69 -2.68 2.03 12.89
C GLN A 69 -3.82 1.07 12.63
N VAL A 70 -3.78 -0.11 13.25
CA VAL A 70 -4.87 -1.09 13.19
C VAL A 70 -6.01 -0.61 14.10
N LEU A 71 -7.18 -0.39 13.51
CA LEU A 71 -8.39 0.04 14.23
C LEU A 71 -9.31 -1.15 14.53
N GLU A 72 -9.39 -2.10 13.61
CA GLU A 72 -10.25 -3.28 13.71
C GLU A 72 -9.63 -4.42 12.89
N VAL A 73 -9.81 -5.67 13.32
CA VAL A 73 -9.41 -6.85 12.56
C VAL A 73 -10.65 -7.64 12.18
N ARG A 74 -10.85 -7.81 10.87
CA ARG A 74 -11.97 -8.58 10.32
C ARG A 74 -11.63 -10.05 10.12
N SER A 75 -10.36 -10.35 9.84
CA SER A 75 -9.86 -11.72 9.66
C SER A 75 -8.35 -11.78 9.93
N GLY A 76 -7.85 -12.95 10.31
CA GLY A 76 -6.45 -13.17 10.64
C GLY A 76 -6.06 -12.73 12.05
N SER A 77 -4.76 -12.55 12.28
CA SER A 77 -4.23 -12.15 13.59
C SER A 77 -3.41 -10.88 13.46
N ALA A 78 -3.91 -9.79 14.06
CA ALA A 78 -3.17 -8.56 14.25
C ALA A 78 -3.64 -7.84 15.52
N PRO A 79 -2.75 -7.20 16.29
CA PRO A 79 -3.15 -6.50 17.50
C PRO A 79 -3.83 -5.19 17.14
N VAL A 80 -5.07 -5.01 17.62
CA VAL A 80 -5.81 -3.74 17.52
C VAL A 80 -5.07 -2.66 18.31
N GLY A 81 -5.03 -1.44 17.75
CA GLY A 81 -4.31 -0.29 18.30
C GLY A 81 -2.83 -0.23 17.95
N LYS A 82 -2.24 -1.34 17.45
CA LYS A 82 -0.83 -1.39 17.08
C LYS A 82 -0.55 -0.60 15.81
N THR A 83 0.57 0.11 15.83
CA THR A 83 1.13 0.77 14.66
C THR A 83 2.10 -0.15 13.94
N TYR A 84 2.00 -0.19 12.61
CA TYR A 84 2.88 -0.94 11.72
C TYR A 84 3.58 0.00 10.75
N GLU A 85 4.88 -0.22 10.54
CA GLU A 85 5.57 0.23 9.33
C GLU A 85 5.37 -0.84 8.27
N ILE A 86 4.43 -0.59 7.35
CA ILE A 86 4.01 -1.57 6.35
C ILE A 86 4.51 -1.19 4.97
N TYR A 87 5.00 -2.17 4.24
CA TYR A 87 5.56 -2.01 2.91
C TYR A 87 4.53 -2.34 1.82
N PHE A 88 4.76 -1.86 0.60
CA PHE A 88 3.91 -2.18 -0.54
C PHE A 88 4.42 -3.47 -1.20
N GLY A 89 3.57 -4.51 -1.30
CA GLY A 89 4.00 -5.86 -1.65
C GLY A 89 4.46 -6.04 -3.10
N GLU A 90 3.64 -5.62 -4.07
CA GLU A 90 4.03 -5.63 -5.48
C GLU A 90 4.63 -4.27 -5.88
N TRP A 91 5.76 -4.31 -6.58
CA TRP A 91 6.42 -3.12 -7.10
C TRP A 91 6.68 -3.32 -8.59
N GLY A 92 6.33 -2.32 -9.41
CA GLY A 92 6.42 -2.42 -10.88
C GLY A 92 5.15 -1.92 -11.58
N ARG A 93 4.05 -1.80 -10.84
CA ARG A 93 2.81 -1.14 -11.28
C ARG A 93 2.67 0.22 -10.65
N GLU A 94 1.84 1.05 -11.28
CA GLU A 94 1.40 2.28 -10.66
C GLU A 94 0.58 1.97 -9.41
N MET A 95 0.79 2.73 -8.34
CA MET A 95 0.18 2.49 -7.04
C MET A 95 -0.69 3.67 -6.64
N ILE A 96 -1.83 3.35 -6.04
CA ILE A 96 -2.77 4.28 -5.47
C ILE A 96 -2.76 4.12 -3.95
N TYR A 97 -2.59 5.24 -3.25
CA TYR A 97 -2.49 5.30 -1.80
C TYR A 97 -2.94 6.68 -1.28
N PRO A 98 -3.40 6.75 -0.01
CA PRO A 98 -3.78 8.00 0.66
C PRO A 98 -2.64 9.03 0.63
N LEU A 99 -2.93 10.23 0.16
CA LEU A 99 -1.96 11.31 0.01
C LEU A 99 -2.47 12.64 0.57
N THR A 100 -3.74 12.97 0.36
CA THR A 100 -4.32 14.24 0.82
C THR A 100 -4.71 14.15 2.30
N PRO A 101 -4.81 15.28 3.03
CA PRO A 101 -5.30 15.27 4.42
C PRO A 101 -6.66 14.57 4.57
N ASP A 102 -7.59 14.82 3.64
CA ASP A 102 -8.92 14.19 3.62
C ASP A 102 -8.87 12.69 3.32
N GLN A 103 -7.82 12.21 2.66
CA GLN A 103 -7.59 10.77 2.46
C GLN A 103 -6.96 10.15 3.70
N LEU A 104 -5.97 10.79 4.31
CA LEU A 104 -5.32 10.30 5.54
C LEU A 104 -6.27 10.26 6.75
N ALA A 105 -7.28 11.14 6.77
CA ALA A 105 -8.30 11.16 7.81
C ALA A 105 -9.31 9.99 7.73
N ARG A 106 -9.30 9.22 6.64
CA ARG A 106 -10.22 8.10 6.42
C ARG A 106 -9.69 6.81 7.03
N ASP A 107 -10.63 5.92 7.29
CA ASP A 107 -10.31 4.53 7.60
C ASP A 107 -10.44 3.70 6.34
N TYR A 108 -9.51 2.78 6.16
CA TYR A 108 -9.45 1.91 5.00
C TYR A 108 -9.42 0.45 5.44
N VAL A 109 -9.98 -0.42 4.62
CA VAL A 109 -9.72 -1.85 4.67
C VAL A 109 -8.41 -2.13 3.93
N VAL A 110 -7.52 -2.87 4.58
CA VAL A 110 -6.28 -3.37 3.99
C VAL A 110 -6.15 -4.86 4.21
N VAL A 111 -5.42 -5.50 3.32
CA VAL A 111 -4.93 -6.87 3.52
C VAL A 111 -3.43 -6.80 3.69
N MET A 112 -2.96 -7.24 4.85
CA MET A 112 -1.56 -7.27 5.21
C MET A 112 -1.08 -8.69 5.46
N TYR A 113 0.19 -8.94 5.22
CA TYR A 113 0.84 -10.23 5.47
C TYR A 113 2.28 -10.02 5.91
N SER A 114 2.83 -10.99 6.63
CA SER A 114 4.25 -11.10 6.94
C SER A 114 4.95 -11.92 5.86
N ASP A 115 5.98 -11.35 5.24
CA ASP A 115 6.79 -12.07 4.26
C ASP A 115 7.87 -12.89 4.99
N PRO A 116 7.89 -14.22 4.82
CA PRO A 116 8.84 -15.07 5.53
C PRO A 116 10.29 -14.86 5.09
N THR A 117 10.53 -14.22 3.94
CA THR A 117 11.88 -14.01 3.39
C THR A 117 12.69 -13.02 4.23
N ASP A 118 12.03 -12.00 4.79
CA ASP A 118 12.68 -10.92 5.54
C ASP A 118 11.91 -10.46 6.79
N GLY A 119 10.79 -11.10 7.11
CA GLY A 119 9.96 -10.83 8.29
C GLY A 119 9.20 -9.51 8.24
N LYS A 120 9.16 -8.83 7.09
CA LYS A 120 8.48 -7.55 6.97
C LYS A 120 6.99 -7.72 6.69
N HIS A 121 6.21 -6.78 7.21
CA HIS A 121 4.79 -6.68 6.88
C HIS A 121 4.60 -5.96 5.55
N ARG A 122 3.80 -6.54 4.66
CA ARG A 122 3.49 -6.02 3.33
C ARG A 122 1.99 -5.96 3.09
N LEU A 123 1.57 -5.00 2.27
CA LEU A 123 0.21 -4.87 1.78
C LEU A 123 0.01 -5.67 0.50
N VAL A 124 -1.14 -6.33 0.39
CA VAL A 124 -1.62 -6.89 -0.87
C VAL A 124 -2.21 -5.76 -1.72
N GLY A 125 -1.76 -5.67 -2.97
CA GLY A 125 -2.28 -4.70 -3.94
C GLY A 125 -3.45 -5.29 -4.72
N PHE A 126 -4.50 -4.50 -4.93
CA PHE A 126 -5.69 -4.88 -5.68
C PHE A 126 -5.75 -4.11 -7.00
N PRO A 127 -5.91 -4.78 -8.15
CA PRO A 127 -6.04 -4.09 -9.42
C PRO A 127 -7.31 -3.24 -9.42
N VAL A 128 -7.17 -1.96 -9.76
CA VAL A 128 -8.30 -1.05 -9.93
C VAL A 128 -8.60 -0.82 -11.40
N ASN A 129 -9.86 -0.49 -11.71
CA ASN A 129 -10.24 -0.12 -13.05
C ASN A 129 -9.85 1.33 -13.38
N SER A 130 -9.88 1.67 -14.67
CA SER A 130 -9.50 3.00 -15.17
C SER A 130 -10.33 4.14 -14.58
N THR A 131 -11.60 3.88 -14.23
CA THR A 131 -12.48 4.89 -13.63
C THR A 131 -12.03 5.23 -12.22
N GLN A 132 -11.84 4.22 -11.37
CA GLN A 132 -11.32 4.38 -10.00
C GLN A 132 -9.97 5.09 -9.98
N TYR A 133 -9.07 4.69 -10.88
CA TYR A 133 -7.78 5.34 -11.03
C TYR A 133 -7.90 6.81 -11.45
N ARG A 134 -8.73 7.13 -12.44
CA ARG A 134 -8.94 8.51 -12.91
C ARG A 134 -9.54 9.40 -11.82
N ASP A 135 -10.51 8.90 -11.06
CA ASP A 135 -11.13 9.64 -9.97
C ASP A 135 -10.12 9.94 -8.86
N TRP A 136 -9.24 8.97 -8.57
CA TRP A 136 -8.14 9.17 -7.64
C TRP A 136 -7.14 10.23 -8.12
N MET A 137 -6.73 10.15 -9.39
CA MET A 137 -5.79 11.10 -9.99
C MET A 137 -6.36 12.51 -10.08
N THR A 138 -7.68 12.64 -10.24
CA THR A 138 -8.39 13.92 -10.23
C THR A 138 -8.28 14.57 -8.86
N LYS A 139 -8.65 13.86 -7.78
CA LYS A 139 -8.53 14.35 -6.39
C LYS A 139 -7.10 14.74 -6.03
N ARG A 140 -6.13 13.91 -6.45
CA ARG A 140 -4.70 14.21 -6.26
C ARG A 140 -4.31 15.49 -6.98
N SER A 141 -4.69 15.66 -8.24
CA SER A 141 -4.35 16.84 -9.05
C SER A 141 -4.97 18.12 -8.48
N GLU A 142 -6.23 18.05 -8.02
CA GLU A 142 -6.91 19.18 -7.37
C GLU A 142 -6.21 19.60 -6.08
N TYR A 143 -5.78 18.64 -5.25
CA TYR A 143 -4.99 18.93 -4.06
C TYR A 143 -3.68 19.63 -4.40
N TRP A 144 -2.90 19.13 -5.37
CA TRP A 144 -1.65 19.80 -5.76
C TRP A 144 -1.90 21.21 -6.28
N ARG A 145 -2.93 21.41 -7.13
CA ARG A 145 -3.30 22.74 -7.63
C ARG A 145 -3.70 23.70 -6.52
N SER A 146 -4.34 23.23 -5.45
CA SER A 146 -4.72 24.09 -4.32
C SER A 146 -3.52 24.45 -3.43
N GLN A 147 -2.53 23.56 -3.30
CA GLN A 147 -1.28 23.86 -2.60
C GLN A 147 -0.44 24.93 -3.33
N TYR A 148 -0.41 24.92 -4.67
CA TYR A 148 0.32 25.94 -5.45
C TYR A 148 -0.32 27.33 -5.48
N LYS A 149 -1.58 27.46 -5.01
CA LYS A 149 -2.27 28.76 -4.93
C LYS A 149 -2.13 29.45 -3.57
N LYS A 150 -1.43 28.83 -2.61
CA LYS A 150 -1.07 29.41 -1.32
C LYS A 150 0.37 29.92 -1.35
#